data_AF-A0A3B6QKK2-F1
#
_entry.id   AF-A0A3B6QKK2-F1
#
_cell.length_a   1.000
_cell.length_b   1.000
_cell.length_c   1.000
_cell.angle_alpha   90.00
_cell.angle_beta   90.00
_cell.angle_gamma   90.00
#
_symmetry.space_group_name_H-M   'P 1'
#
loop_
_entity.id
_entity.type
_entity.pdbx_description
1 polymer ?
#
loop_
_entity_poly.entity_id
_entity_poly.type
_entity_poly.pdbx_seq_one_letter_code
_entity_poly.pdbx_strand_id
1 'polypeptide(L)'
;MMVAYLGCFPNIDTLHVESITERTGKNHAKFWQELPTVECIKSHVKKMVFHKYRGKRSELEFLKFISRKAQELQTLYVLLNRQSLTSVAKQTEMTGKLVALSEVAWSCDCKIMVLGPEFQSKWSIQKASDLTVDDPFHY
;
A
#
# COMPACT_ATOMS: atom_id res chain seq x y z
N MET A 1 2.39 0.50 16.44
CA MET A 1 3.10 1.74 16.08
C MET A 1 2.48 2.44 14.87
N MET A 2 2.28 1.78 13.73
CA MET A 2 1.67 2.39 12.52
C MET A 2 0.30 3.06 12.78
N VAL A 3 -0.63 2.35 13.41
CA VAL A 3 -2.01 2.86 13.63
C VAL A 3 -2.03 4.12 14.50
N ALA A 4 -1.22 4.16 15.56
CA ALA A 4 -1.08 5.35 16.40
C ALA A 4 -0.50 6.53 15.62
N TYR A 5 0.50 6.28 14.77
CA TYR A 5 1.09 7.32 13.92
C TYR A 5 0.08 7.92 12.93
N LEU A 6 -0.71 7.06 12.27
CA LEU A 6 -1.74 7.52 11.35
C LEU A 6 -2.85 8.32 12.06
N GLY A 7 -3.12 8.04 13.34
CA GLY A 7 -4.03 8.84 14.16
C GLY A 7 -3.56 10.27 14.41
N CYS A 8 -2.26 10.57 14.30
CA CYS A 8 -1.73 11.92 14.47
C CYS A 8 -2.01 12.83 13.26
N PHE A 9 -2.44 12.27 12.14
CA PHE A 9 -2.63 13.00 10.88
C PHE A 9 -4.02 12.70 10.32
N PRO A 10 -5.08 13.31 10.86
CA PRO A 10 -6.45 12.97 10.50
C PRO A 10 -6.76 13.26 9.03
N ASN A 11 -6.17 14.31 8.45
CA ASN A 11 -6.52 14.83 7.12
C ASN A 11 -5.54 14.43 6.00
N ILE A 12 -4.88 13.27 6.09
CA ILE A 12 -3.98 12.80 5.02
C ILE A 12 -4.81 12.48 3.77
N ASP A 13 -4.48 13.14 2.66
CA ASP A 13 -5.07 12.86 1.34
C ASP A 13 -4.30 11.77 0.58
N THR A 14 -2.96 11.82 0.62
CA THR A 14 -2.07 10.90 -0.09
C THR A 14 -1.18 10.11 0.88
N LEU A 15 -1.26 8.78 0.83
CA LEU A 15 -0.52 7.88 1.72
C LEU A 15 0.48 7.00 0.96
N HIS A 16 1.77 7.15 1.26
CA HIS A 16 2.82 6.28 0.74
C HIS A 16 3.24 5.26 1.79
N VAL A 17 3.20 3.97 1.45
CA VAL A 17 3.61 2.88 2.33
C VAL A 17 4.62 2.01 1.60
N GLU A 18 5.79 1.80 2.20
CA GLU A 18 6.80 0.89 1.67
C GLU A 18 6.83 -0.45 2.41
N SER A 19 6.74 -1.55 1.66
CA SER A 19 6.98 -2.89 2.21
C SER A 19 8.46 -3.11 2.50
N ILE A 20 8.81 -3.17 3.79
CA ILE A 20 10.13 -3.54 4.27
C ILE A 20 10.22 -5.03 4.57
N THR A 21 11.39 -5.63 4.37
CA THR A 21 11.63 -7.04 4.71
C THR A 21 11.75 -7.17 6.23
N GLU A 22 10.75 -7.77 6.88
CA GLU A 22 10.89 -8.10 8.30
C GLU A 22 11.99 -9.12 8.53
N ARG A 23 12.83 -8.88 9.55
CA ARG A 23 13.91 -9.76 9.97
C ARG A 23 13.43 -10.94 10.84
N THR A 24 12.22 -10.85 11.40
CA THR A 24 11.74 -11.69 12.50
C THR A 24 10.85 -12.86 12.10
N GLY A 25 10.52 -13.02 10.81
CA GLY A 25 9.76 -14.18 10.30
C GLY A 25 8.31 -14.32 10.81
N LYS A 26 7.78 -13.33 11.54
CA LYS A 26 6.43 -13.38 12.10
C LYS A 26 5.40 -13.07 11.01
N ASN A 27 4.31 -13.84 10.98
CA ASN A 27 3.25 -13.65 10.01
C ASN A 27 2.20 -12.66 10.56
N HIS A 28 2.25 -11.41 10.11
CA HIS A 28 1.33 -10.34 10.53
C HIS A 28 -0.04 -10.37 9.82
N ALA A 29 -0.39 -11.44 9.11
CA ALA A 29 -1.67 -11.54 8.42
C ALA A 29 -2.90 -11.33 9.34
N LYS A 30 -2.90 -11.96 10.52
CA LYS A 30 -4.02 -11.83 11.50
C LYS A 30 -4.13 -10.44 12.09
N PHE A 31 -2.98 -9.76 12.27
CA PHE A 31 -2.92 -8.41 12.83
C PHE A 31 -3.79 -7.43 12.03
N TRP A 32 -3.75 -7.48 10.69
CA TRP A 32 -4.56 -6.59 9.84
C TRP A 32 -6.06 -6.85 9.92
N GLN A 33 -6.48 -8.04 10.36
CA GLN A 33 -7.90 -8.38 10.48
C GLN A 33 -8.50 -7.83 11.79
N GLU A 34 -7.70 -7.76 12.84
CA GLU A 34 -8.11 -7.34 14.20
C GLU A 34 -7.89 -5.83 14.45
N LEU A 35 -7.19 -5.14 13.54
CA LEU A 35 -6.87 -3.73 13.75
C LEU A 35 -8.11 -2.82 13.65
N PRO A 36 -8.33 -1.93 14.64
CA PRO A 36 -9.33 -0.88 14.52
C PRO A 36 -8.94 0.07 13.39
N THR A 37 -9.95 0.54 12.67
CA THR A 37 -9.76 1.51 11.59
C THR A 37 -9.53 2.89 12.17
N VAL A 38 -8.50 3.58 11.67
CA VAL A 38 -8.24 5.00 11.97
C VAL A 38 -9.00 5.90 11.03
N GLU A 39 -9.44 7.04 11.54
CA GLU A 39 -10.25 8.02 10.81
C GLU A 39 -9.61 8.46 9.48
N CYS A 40 -8.30 8.72 9.48
CA CYS A 40 -7.57 9.11 8.28
C CYS A 40 -7.69 8.09 7.14
N ILE A 41 -7.47 6.79 7.42
CA ILE A 41 -7.65 5.73 6.42
C ILE A 41 -9.12 5.66 5.99
N LYS A 42 -10.05 5.77 6.95
CA LYS A 42 -11.47 5.59 6.68
C LYS A 42 -12.00 6.66 5.73
N SER A 43 -11.70 7.92 5.99
CA SER A 43 -12.48 9.04 5.46
C SER A 43 -11.65 10.15 4.79
N HIS A 44 -10.32 10.03 4.72
CA HIS A 44 -9.49 11.12 4.19
C HIS A 44 -8.52 10.70 3.09
N VAL A 45 -7.95 9.49 3.17
CA VAL A 45 -7.00 9.02 2.16
C VAL A 45 -7.72 8.77 0.83
N LYS A 46 -7.37 9.55 -0.20
CA LYS A 46 -7.88 9.43 -1.57
C LYS A 46 -6.92 8.72 -2.51
N LYS A 47 -5.61 8.93 -2.31
CA LYS A 47 -4.55 8.27 -3.07
C LYS A 47 -3.68 7.45 -2.13
N MET A 48 -3.42 6.21 -2.53
CA MET A 48 -2.49 5.35 -1.81
C MET A 48 -1.45 4.76 -2.73
N VAL A 49 -0.21 4.72 -2.27
CA VAL A 49 0.92 4.16 -3.01
C VAL A 49 1.59 3.09 -2.18
N PHE A 50 1.49 1.84 -2.64
CA PHE A 50 2.13 0.69 -2.02
C PHE A 50 3.42 0.34 -2.74
N HIS A 51 4.55 0.72 -2.14
CA HIS A 51 5.89 0.55 -2.68
C HIS A 51 6.46 -0.84 -2.37
N LYS A 52 7.33 -1.29 -3.27
CA LYS A 52 8.07 -2.55 -3.18
C LYS A 52 7.20 -3.78 -2.91
N TYR A 53 6.03 -3.89 -3.57
CA TYR A 53 5.18 -5.08 -3.48
C TYR A 53 5.93 -6.34 -3.94
N ARG A 54 5.92 -7.39 -3.12
CA ARG A 54 6.63 -8.65 -3.36
C ARG A 54 5.67 -9.84 -3.51
N GLY A 55 4.37 -9.63 -3.38
CA GLY A 55 3.37 -10.69 -3.40
C GLY A 55 3.33 -11.50 -2.10
N LYS A 56 3.78 -10.95 -0.97
CA LYS A 56 3.71 -11.68 0.32
C LYS A 56 2.28 -11.72 0.85
N ARG A 57 1.97 -12.75 1.65
CA ARG A 57 0.64 -12.89 2.27
C ARG A 57 0.30 -11.70 3.18
N SER A 58 1.26 -11.21 3.98
CA SER A 58 1.04 -10.05 4.85
C SER A 58 0.75 -8.76 4.07
N GLU A 59 1.39 -8.57 2.91
CA GLU A 59 1.15 -7.42 2.01
C GLU A 59 -0.27 -7.49 1.43
N LEU A 60 -0.70 -8.67 0.96
CA LEU A 60 -2.05 -8.85 0.46
C LEU A 60 -3.11 -8.63 1.54
N GLU A 61 -2.91 -9.14 2.76
CA GLU A 61 -3.86 -8.94 3.86
C GLU A 61 -3.94 -7.47 4.30
N PHE A 62 -2.83 -6.73 4.20
CA PHE A 62 -2.84 -5.28 4.39
C PHE A 62 -3.68 -4.57 3.31
N LEU A 63 -3.48 -4.91 2.03
CA LEU A 63 -4.27 -4.33 0.94
C LEU A 63 -5.77 -4.67 1.06
N LYS A 64 -6.12 -5.89 1.51
CA LYS A 64 -7.51 -6.25 1.85
C LYS A 64 -8.06 -5.52 3.06
N PHE A 65 -7.22 -5.13 4.02
CA PHE A 65 -7.64 -4.25 5.11
C PHE A 65 -7.99 -2.87 4.55
N ILE A 66 -7.14 -2.28 3.71
CA ILE A 66 -7.42 -1.00 3.05
C ILE A 66 -8.70 -1.08 2.23
N SER A 67 -8.87 -2.11 1.41
CA SER A 67 -10.05 -2.25 0.54
C SER A 67 -11.37 -2.28 1.29
N ARG A 68 -11.38 -2.80 2.53
CA ARG A 68 -12.58 -2.87 3.38
C ARG A 68 -12.82 -1.62 4.21
N LYS A 69 -11.76 -0.86 4.48
CA LYS A 69 -11.78 0.20 5.50
C LYS A 69 -11.70 1.60 4.92
N ALA A 70 -11.06 1.79 3.78
CA ALA A 70 -10.92 3.09 3.15
C ALA A 70 -12.13 3.38 2.28
N GLN A 71 -12.96 4.34 2.71
CA GLN A 71 -14.24 4.67 2.07
C GLN A 71 -14.09 5.79 1.03
N GLU A 72 -13.01 6.56 1.12
CA GLU A 72 -12.74 7.69 0.20
C GLU A 72 -11.58 7.40 -0.77
N LEU A 73 -11.05 6.17 -0.77
CA LEU A 73 -9.91 5.83 -1.63
C LEU A 73 -10.34 5.76 -3.09
N GLN A 74 -9.75 6.62 -3.91
CA GLN A 74 -10.05 6.71 -5.34
C GLN A 74 -9.04 5.93 -6.18
N THR A 75 -7.77 5.93 -5.76
CA THR A 75 -6.70 5.27 -6.51
C THR A 75 -5.68 4.60 -5.60
N LEU A 76 -5.45 3.32 -5.85
CA LEU A 76 -4.37 2.54 -5.28
C LEU A 76 -3.32 2.24 -6.35
N TYR A 77 -2.09 2.71 -6.13
CA TYR A 77 -0.94 2.32 -6.93
C TYR A 77 -0.15 1.23 -6.23
N VAL A 78 0.15 0.14 -6.94
CA VAL A 78 0.97 -0.97 -6.43
C VAL A 78 2.24 -1.06 -7.27
N LEU A 79 3.37 -0.66 -6.69
CA LEU A 79 4.66 -0.65 -7.37
C LEU A 79 5.42 -1.94 -7.09
N LEU A 80 5.70 -2.69 -8.15
CA LEU A 80 6.34 -4.01 -8.07
C LEU A 80 7.82 -3.91 -7.66
N ASN A 81 8.28 -4.86 -6.86
CA ASN A 81 9.68 -4.96 -6.49
C ASN A 81 10.51 -5.61 -7.62
N ARG A 82 11.71 -5.10 -7.93
CA ARG A 82 12.62 -5.74 -8.91
C ARG A 82 12.90 -7.22 -8.58
N GLN A 83 13.08 -7.52 -7.29
CA GLN A 83 13.42 -8.86 -6.82
C GLN A 83 12.24 -9.84 -6.89
N SER A 84 10.99 -9.38 -7.03
CA SER A 84 9.85 -10.30 -7.22
C SER A 84 9.67 -10.72 -8.68
N LEU A 85 10.37 -10.08 -9.62
CA LEU A 85 10.32 -10.39 -11.06
C LEU A 85 11.43 -11.35 -11.52
N THR A 86 12.18 -11.96 -10.59
CA THR A 86 13.32 -12.83 -10.93
C THR A 86 12.93 -14.21 -11.49
N SER A 87 11.64 -14.55 -11.49
CA SER A 87 11.12 -15.82 -12.01
C SER A 87 9.67 -15.67 -12.44
N VAL A 88 9.32 -16.30 -13.57
CA VAL A 88 7.94 -16.33 -14.11
C VAL A 88 6.96 -16.88 -13.07
N ALA A 89 7.33 -17.92 -12.33
CA ALA A 89 6.45 -18.51 -11.31
C ALA A 89 6.09 -17.51 -10.20
N LYS A 90 7.07 -16.75 -9.71
CA LYS A 90 6.84 -15.71 -8.69
C LYS A 90 6.00 -14.56 -9.24
N GLN A 91 6.23 -14.18 -10.49
CA GLN A 91 5.46 -13.13 -11.15
C GLN A 91 3.99 -13.55 -11.30
N THR A 92 3.73 -14.78 -11.77
CA THR A 92 2.37 -15.31 -11.89
C THR A 92 1.66 -15.39 -10.54
N GLU A 93 2.33 -15.87 -9.49
CA GLU A 93 1.76 -15.89 -8.14
C GLU A 93 1.40 -14.48 -7.64
N MET A 94 2.32 -13.52 -7.84
CA MET A 94 2.14 -12.14 -7.43
C MET A 94 0.98 -11.46 -8.17
N THR A 95 0.91 -11.63 -9.49
CA THR A 95 -0.18 -11.10 -10.33
C THR A 95 -1.51 -11.75 -9.95
N GLY A 96 -1.54 -13.07 -9.72
CA GLY A 96 -2.75 -13.76 -9.26
C GLY A 96 -3.31 -13.19 -7.96
N LYS A 97 -2.45 -12.79 -7.02
CA LYS A 97 -2.88 -12.12 -5.78
C LYS A 97 -3.47 -10.73 -6.02
N LEU A 98 -2.97 -9.99 -7.00
CA LEU A 98 -3.50 -8.67 -7.37
C LEU A 98 -4.83 -8.78 -8.11
N VAL A 99 -4.98 -9.79 -8.97
CA VAL A 99 -6.28 -10.12 -9.59
C VAL A 99 -7.30 -10.46 -8.50
N ALA A 100 -6.94 -11.35 -7.57
CA ALA A 100 -7.81 -11.68 -6.44
C ALA A 100 -8.16 -10.45 -5.57
N LEU A 101 -7.25 -9.46 -5.47
CA LEU A 101 -7.54 -8.21 -4.76
C LEU A 101 -8.54 -7.31 -5.51
N SER A 102 -8.47 -7.28 -6.85
CA SER A 102 -9.45 -6.53 -7.67
C SER A 102 -10.86 -7.12 -7.62
N GLU A 103 -10.99 -8.40 -7.31
CA GLU A 103 -12.28 -9.10 -7.16
C GLU A 103 -12.91 -8.93 -5.76
N VAL A 104 -12.16 -8.42 -4.78
CA VAL A 104 -12.70 -8.15 -3.44
C VAL A 104 -13.72 -7.02 -3.52
N ALA A 105 -14.80 -7.10 -2.74
CA ALA A 105 -15.72 -5.98 -2.57
C ALA A 105 -15.02 -4.82 -1.84
N TRP A 106 -14.65 -3.78 -2.58
CA TRP A 106 -14.10 -2.55 -2.03
C TRP A 106 -15.20 -1.73 -1.35
N SER A 107 -14.86 -0.99 -0.29
CA SER A 107 -15.77 -0.04 0.36
C SER A 107 -16.01 1.23 -0.45
N CYS A 108 -15.34 1.37 -1.60
CA CYS A 108 -15.36 2.52 -2.48
C CYS A 108 -15.09 2.09 -3.93
N ASP A 109 -15.35 2.98 -4.89
CA ASP A 109 -14.97 2.79 -6.29
C ASP A 109 -13.48 3.14 -6.48
N CYS A 110 -12.61 2.20 -6.11
CA CYS A 110 -11.16 2.39 -6.15
C CYS A 110 -10.54 1.79 -7.41
N LYS A 111 -9.77 2.61 -8.14
CA LYS A 111 -8.95 2.16 -9.27
C LYS A 111 -7.62 1.60 -8.78
N ILE A 112 -7.30 0.35 -9.17
CA ILE A 112 -6.02 -0.27 -8.85
C ILE A 112 -5.10 -0.16 -10.06
N MET A 113 -3.93 0.46 -9.90
CA MET A 113 -2.92 0.62 -10.93
C MET A 113 -1.65 -0.12 -10.52
N VAL A 114 -1.22 -1.09 -11.32
CA VAL A 114 0.01 -1.85 -11.07
C VAL A 114 1.13 -1.27 -11.91
N LEU A 115 2.20 -0.83 -11.26
CA LEU A 115 3.33 -0.17 -11.90
C LEU A 115 4.60 -1.00 -11.77
N GLY A 116 5.41 -1.01 -12.82
CA GLY A 116 6.68 -1.71 -12.86
C GLY A 116 7.72 -1.13 -11.89
N PRO A 117 8.82 -1.87 -11.63
CA PRO A 117 9.86 -1.44 -10.70
C PRO A 117 10.64 -0.18 -11.12
N GLU A 118 10.53 0.25 -12.37
CA GLU A 118 11.08 1.49 -12.92
C GLU A 118 10.47 2.73 -12.26
N PHE A 119 9.23 2.63 -11.76
CA PHE A 119 8.53 3.70 -11.04
C PHE A 119 8.90 3.78 -9.55
N GLN A 120 9.79 2.91 -9.05
CA GLN A 120 10.23 2.97 -7.65
C GLN A 120 11.08 4.24 -7.41
N SER A 121 10.55 5.16 -6.61
CA SER A 121 11.32 6.33 -6.17
C SER A 121 12.32 5.97 -5.07
N LYS A 122 13.46 6.66 -5.06
CA LYS A 122 14.35 6.66 -3.90
C LYS A 122 13.66 7.42 -2.75
N TRP A 123 13.47 6.74 -1.62
CA TRP A 123 12.97 7.35 -0.40
C TRP A 123 14.07 8.16 0.26
N SER A 124 13.82 9.45 0.51
CA SER A 124 14.69 10.27 1.35
C SER A 124 13.85 11.24 2.16
N ILE A 125 14.31 11.51 3.39
CA ILE A 125 13.66 12.47 4.29
C ILE A 125 13.68 13.86 3.65
N GLN A 126 14.78 14.22 2.97
CA GLN A 126 14.90 15.49 2.24
C GLN A 126 13.79 15.67 1.21
N LYS A 127 13.53 14.64 0.39
CA LYS A 127 12.46 14.70 -0.62
C LYS A 127 11.09 14.78 0.03
N ALA A 128 10.85 13.96 1.06
CA ALA A 128 9.57 13.95 1.78
C ALA A 128 9.28 15.23 2.59
N SER A 129 10.31 16.03 2.90
CA SER A 129 10.19 17.29 3.64
C SER A 129 10.16 18.52 2.74
N ASP A 130 10.20 18.32 1.42
CA ASP A 130 10.12 19.41 0.45
C ASP A 130 8.65 19.86 0.35
N LEU A 131 8.34 20.98 0.99
CA LEU A 131 6.99 21.56 1.02
C LEU A 131 6.64 22.32 -0.27
N THR A 132 7.57 22.41 -1.23
CA THR A 132 7.31 23.07 -2.52
C THR A 132 6.62 22.16 -3.53
N VAL A 133 6.49 20.87 -3.22
CA VAL A 133 5.84 19.86 -4.04
C VAL A 133 4.66 19.24 -3.29
N ASP A 134 3.52 19.13 -3.97
CA ASP A 134 2.29 18.58 -3.35
C ASP A 134 2.43 17.08 -3.03
N ASP A 135 3.07 16.32 -3.92
CA ASP A 135 3.41 14.91 -3.70
C ASP A 135 4.91 14.70 -4.03
N PRO A 136 5.78 14.56 -3.01
CA PRO A 136 7.22 14.41 -3.21
C PRO A 136 7.61 13.11 -3.91
N PHE A 137 6.68 12.16 -4.05
CA PHE A 137 6.89 10.89 -4.71
C PHE A 137 5.93 10.70 -5.90
N HIS A 138 5.40 11.79 -6.45
CA HIS A 138 4.52 11.77 -7.62
C HIS A 138 5.16 11.03 -8.80
N TYR A 139 4.33 10.29 -9.54
CA TYR A 139 4.64 9.56 -10.77
C TYR A 139 3.47 9.68 -11.74
#